data_AF-A0A1I7NQ64-F1
#
_entry.id   AF-A0A1I7NQ64-F1
#
_cell.length_a   1.000
_cell.length_b   1.000
_cell.length_c   1.000
_cell.angle_alpha   90.00
_cell.angle_beta   90.00
_cell.angle_gamma   90.00
#
_symmetry.space_group_name_H-M   'P 1'
#
loop_
_entity.id
_entity.type
_entity.pdbx_description
1 polymer ?
#
loop_
_entity_poly.entity_id
_entity_poly.type
_entity_poly.pdbx_seq_one_letter_code
_entity_poly.pdbx_strand_id
1 'polypeptide(L)'
;MLRAVAINLAICLSIIFVPDIGTAKSLIIEIADKTSNGNGIVAMPLEEFWSLIEKVDHDSLRMGEGFDRQAVAPLALALSSHSKEDLEAFEERMAQVLYALDGRRFAEAAGMNGSSDSFLYARAYVVANGKDYYERVLRDPSLMPKSVEQWCEPLIFVARDVWRARTGRDLNYAASVSFETGSNKSQW
;
A
#
# COMPACT_ATOMS: atom_id res chain seq x y z
N MET A 1 -73.50 -22.62 -4.77
CA MET A 1 -73.24 -21.41 -3.96
C MET A 1 -71.72 -21.28 -3.79
N LEU A 2 -71.17 -20.12 -4.19
CA LEU A 2 -69.92 -19.45 -3.74
C LEU A 2 -69.01 -20.21 -2.75
N ARG A 3 -67.68 -20.29 -2.85
CA ARG A 3 -66.65 -19.28 -3.21
C ARG A 3 -65.25 -19.92 -3.35
N ALA A 4 -64.37 -19.19 -4.03
CA ALA A 4 -62.98 -19.48 -4.38
C ALA A 4 -61.96 -19.50 -3.22
N VAL A 5 -60.75 -20.02 -3.46
CA VAL A 5 -59.45 -19.29 -3.58
C VAL A 5 -58.26 -20.27 -3.48
N ALA A 6 -57.28 -20.08 -4.35
CA ALA A 6 -56.01 -20.81 -4.48
C ALA A 6 -55.02 -20.54 -3.33
N ILE A 7 -53.99 -21.38 -3.17
CA ILE A 7 -52.59 -20.99 -2.87
C ILE A 7 -51.65 -22.19 -3.11
N ASN A 8 -50.56 -21.89 -3.81
CA ASN A 8 -49.42 -22.73 -4.16
C ASN A 8 -48.71 -23.30 -2.92
N LEU A 9 -48.39 -24.60 -2.92
CA LEU A 9 -47.55 -25.24 -1.91
C LEU A 9 -46.12 -25.40 -2.44
N ALA A 10 -45.17 -25.00 -1.60
CA ALA A 10 -43.79 -24.76 -1.94
C ALA A 10 -42.84 -25.82 -1.34
N ILE A 11 -41.65 -25.89 -1.93
CA ILE A 11 -40.34 -26.23 -1.33
C ILE A 11 -40.05 -27.72 -1.04
N CYS A 12 -39.10 -28.29 -1.78
CA CYS A 12 -37.82 -28.80 -1.25
C CYS A 12 -37.01 -29.47 -2.38
N LEU A 13 -35.89 -28.88 -2.81
CA LEU A 13 -34.70 -29.67 -3.11
C LEU A 13 -33.43 -28.80 -3.11
N SER A 14 -32.43 -29.36 -2.47
CA SER A 14 -31.15 -28.83 -2.03
C SER A 14 -30.23 -28.40 -3.17
N ILE A 15 -29.65 -27.20 -3.09
CA ILE A 15 -28.42 -26.86 -3.80
C ILE A 15 -27.39 -26.45 -2.76
N ILE A 16 -26.35 -27.26 -2.65
CA ILE A 16 -25.13 -26.95 -1.92
C ILE A 16 -24.46 -25.79 -2.66
N PHE A 17 -24.45 -24.61 -2.04
CA PHE A 17 -23.69 -23.47 -2.54
C PHE A 17 -22.22 -23.68 -2.17
N VAL A 18 -21.42 -24.10 -3.14
CA VAL A 18 -19.97 -23.92 -3.10
C VAL A 18 -19.71 -22.50 -3.58
N PRO A 19 -19.24 -21.55 -2.75
CA PRO A 19 -18.83 -20.25 -3.25
C PRO A 19 -17.57 -20.43 -4.11
N ASP A 20 -17.74 -20.15 -5.39
CA ASP A 20 -16.71 -19.96 -6.39
C ASP A 20 -15.60 -19.01 -5.87
N ILE A 21 -14.37 -19.52 -5.76
CA ILE A 21 -13.17 -18.77 -5.38
C ILE A 21 -12.63 -18.04 -6.63
N GLY A 22 -13.52 -17.37 -7.35
CA GLY A 22 -13.25 -16.72 -8.64
C GLY A 22 -13.21 -15.18 -8.58
N THR A 23 -13.86 -14.57 -7.59
CA THR A 23 -14.13 -13.11 -7.63
C THR A 23 -13.09 -12.25 -6.91
N ALA A 24 -12.25 -12.82 -6.03
CA ALA A 24 -11.25 -12.04 -5.29
C ALA A 24 -10.10 -11.53 -6.18
N LYS A 25 -9.86 -12.16 -7.33
CA LYS A 25 -8.81 -11.73 -8.27
C LYS A 25 -9.22 -10.53 -9.12
N SER A 26 -10.52 -10.22 -9.16
CA SER A 26 -11.06 -9.15 -10.02
C SER A 26 -11.30 -7.83 -9.29
N LEU A 27 -11.32 -7.81 -7.95
CA LEU A 27 -11.60 -6.58 -7.17
C LEU A 27 -10.36 -5.71 -6.94
N ILE A 28 -9.15 -6.28 -7.04
CA ILE A 28 -7.89 -5.56 -6.77
C ILE A 28 -7.47 -4.64 -7.94
N ILE A 29 -7.98 -4.89 -9.15
CA ILE A 29 -7.53 -4.18 -10.37
C ILE A 29 -8.36 -2.93 -10.67
N GLU A 30 -9.56 -2.77 -10.10
CA GLU A 30 -10.49 -1.71 -10.53
C GLU A 30 -10.43 -0.40 -9.71
N ILE A 31 -9.52 -0.28 -8.73
CA ILE A 31 -9.46 0.91 -7.85
C ILE A 31 -8.47 2.00 -8.34
N ALA A 32 -7.58 1.75 -9.31
CA ALA A 32 -6.38 2.60 -9.47
C ALA A 32 -6.23 3.41 -10.77
N ASP A 33 -7.27 3.61 -11.60
CA ASP A 33 -7.08 4.33 -12.89
C ASP A 33 -7.75 5.70 -13.02
N LYS A 34 -8.47 6.21 -12.00
CA LYS A 34 -8.98 7.60 -12.06
C LYS A 34 -9.08 8.28 -10.70
N THR A 35 -7.96 8.78 -10.21
CA THR A 35 -7.97 9.91 -9.26
C THR A 35 -6.81 10.83 -9.57
N SER A 36 -6.99 11.71 -10.57
CA SER A 36 -6.23 12.95 -10.59
C SER A 36 -6.61 13.72 -9.33
N ASN A 37 -5.65 14.07 -8.48
CA ASN A 37 -5.89 15.08 -7.46
C ASN A 37 -6.22 16.43 -8.13
N GLY A 38 -6.63 17.44 -7.36
CA GLY A 38 -6.94 18.78 -7.87
C GLY A 38 -5.81 19.49 -8.64
N ASN A 39 -4.62 18.87 -8.74
CA ASN A 39 -3.46 19.31 -9.53
C ASN A 39 -3.26 18.55 -10.86
N GLY A 40 -4.08 17.53 -11.17
CA GLY A 40 -3.98 16.80 -12.45
C GLY A 40 -2.88 15.73 -12.51
N ILE A 41 -2.13 15.50 -11.43
CA ILE A 41 -1.08 14.47 -11.39
C ILE A 41 -1.74 13.08 -11.25
N VAL A 42 -1.34 12.17 -12.14
CA VAL A 42 -1.76 10.77 -12.13
C VAL A 42 -0.67 9.97 -11.43
N ALA A 43 -1.06 9.06 -10.54
CA ALA A 43 -0.14 8.17 -9.86
C ALA A 43 0.72 7.38 -10.86
N MET A 44 2.00 7.21 -10.56
CA MET A 44 2.89 6.38 -11.37
C MET A 44 2.28 4.99 -11.61
N PRO A 45 2.34 4.42 -12.82
CA PRO A 45 1.83 3.06 -13.08
C PRO A 45 2.42 2.03 -12.12
N LEU A 46 1.61 1.06 -11.68
CA LEU A 46 2.03 0.09 -10.66
C LEU A 46 3.29 -0.68 -11.05
N GLU A 47 3.38 -1.17 -12.29
CA GLU A 47 4.56 -1.93 -12.73
C GLU A 47 5.84 -1.09 -12.74
N GLU A 48 5.72 0.20 -13.12
CA GLU A 48 6.84 1.14 -13.06
C GLU A 48 7.28 1.39 -11.62
N PHE A 49 6.32 1.68 -10.73
CA PHE A 49 6.59 1.86 -9.30
C PHE A 49 7.31 0.65 -8.70
N TRP A 50 6.80 -0.56 -8.95
CA TRP A 50 7.43 -1.78 -8.44
C TRP A 50 8.83 -2.02 -9.03
N SER A 51 9.04 -1.71 -10.31
CA SER A 51 10.38 -1.81 -10.93
C SER A 51 11.43 -0.87 -10.30
N LEU A 52 10.98 0.26 -9.74
CA LEU A 52 11.82 1.18 -8.97
C LEU A 52 12.06 0.63 -7.56
N ILE A 53 11.01 0.16 -6.87
CA ILE A 53 11.13 -0.44 -5.53
C ILE A 53 12.08 -1.66 -5.53
N GLU A 54 12.14 -2.42 -6.61
CA GLU A 54 13.12 -3.51 -6.80
C GLU A 54 14.58 -3.05 -6.74
N LYS A 55 14.87 -1.74 -6.80
CA LYS A 55 16.23 -1.20 -6.61
C LYS A 55 16.63 -1.10 -5.14
N VAL A 56 15.71 -1.28 -4.19
CA VAL A 56 16.08 -1.32 -2.77
C VAL A 56 17.09 -2.45 -2.53
N ASP A 57 18.20 -2.12 -1.86
CA ASP A 57 19.20 -3.11 -1.46
C ASP A 57 18.65 -3.95 -0.29
N HIS A 58 18.19 -5.15 -0.62
CA HIS A 58 17.61 -6.08 0.36
C HIS A 58 18.62 -6.65 1.35
N ASP A 59 19.92 -6.62 1.06
CA ASP A 59 20.92 -7.09 2.03
C ASP A 59 21.06 -6.08 3.16
N SER A 60 21.17 -4.80 2.81
CA SER A 60 21.13 -3.71 3.79
C SER A 60 19.78 -3.62 4.51
N LEU A 61 18.67 -3.84 3.80
CA LEU A 61 17.33 -3.88 4.41
C LEU A 61 17.21 -4.97 5.49
N ARG A 62 17.85 -6.13 5.29
CA ARG A 62 17.85 -7.24 6.26
C ARG A 62 18.79 -7.02 7.44
N MET A 63 19.80 -6.15 7.30
CA MET A 63 20.65 -5.77 8.44
C MET A 63 19.89 -4.95 9.49
N GLY A 64 18.84 -4.24 9.06
CA GLY A 64 17.89 -3.57 9.94
C GLY A 64 18.35 -2.18 10.39
N GLU A 65 18.17 -1.87 11.68
CA GLU A 65 18.36 -0.53 12.25
C GLU A 65 19.74 0.04 11.89
N GLY A 66 19.76 1.28 11.38
CA GLY A 66 20.97 1.98 10.94
C GLY A 66 21.41 1.70 9.50
N PHE A 67 20.80 0.73 8.80
CA PHE A 67 21.09 0.40 7.41
C PHE A 67 19.96 0.77 6.43
N ASP A 68 18.84 1.27 6.92
CA ASP A 68 17.67 1.64 6.12
C ASP A 68 17.95 2.72 5.05
N ARG A 69 18.76 3.74 5.36
CA ARG A 69 19.19 4.74 4.36
C ARG A 69 20.11 4.12 3.30
N GLN A 70 20.95 3.16 3.69
CA GLN A 70 21.78 2.41 2.73
C GLN A 70 20.90 1.53 1.83
N ALA A 71 19.89 0.87 2.41
CA ALA A 71 18.92 0.06 1.67
C ALA A 71 18.20 0.86 0.58
N VAL A 72 17.80 2.10 0.87
CA VAL A 72 17.04 2.96 -0.05
C VAL A 72 17.96 3.70 -1.06
N ALA A 73 19.28 3.73 -0.84
CA ALA A 73 20.20 4.50 -1.67
C ALA A 73 20.16 4.18 -3.18
N PRO A 74 20.05 2.91 -3.64
CA PRO A 74 19.99 2.65 -5.08
C PRO A 74 18.65 3.07 -5.71
N LEU A 75 17.54 3.01 -4.97
CA LEU A 75 16.26 3.60 -5.38
C LEU A 75 16.39 5.12 -5.51
N ALA A 76 16.99 5.80 -4.52
CA ALA A 76 17.22 7.24 -4.58
C ALA A 76 18.07 7.64 -5.80
N LEU A 77 19.09 6.84 -6.13
CA LEU A 77 19.91 7.04 -7.33
C LEU A 77 19.08 6.91 -8.61
N ALA A 78 18.21 5.90 -8.72
CA ALA A 78 17.33 5.72 -9.87
C ALA A 78 16.38 6.93 -10.04
N LEU A 79 15.78 7.39 -8.95
CA LEU A 79 14.88 8.55 -8.92
C LEU A 79 15.60 9.89 -9.21
N SER A 80 16.92 9.99 -9.01
CA SER A 80 17.66 11.25 -9.19
C SER A 80 17.57 11.86 -10.60
N SER A 81 17.34 11.01 -11.61
CA SER A 81 17.19 11.41 -13.01
C SER A 81 15.75 11.77 -13.41
N HIS A 82 14.76 11.50 -12.56
CA HIS A 82 13.35 11.69 -12.87
C HIS A 82 12.93 13.17 -12.80
N SER A 83 11.91 13.56 -13.58
CA SER A 83 11.38 14.93 -13.56
C SER A 83 10.71 15.27 -12.23
N LYS A 84 10.28 16.53 -12.03
CA LYS A 84 9.53 16.88 -10.81
C LYS A 84 8.21 16.11 -10.78
N GLU A 85 7.53 16.08 -11.92
CA GLU A 85 6.22 15.46 -12.14
C GLU A 85 6.29 13.94 -11.89
N ASP A 86 7.36 13.28 -12.32
CA ASP A 86 7.57 11.85 -12.06
C ASP A 86 7.78 11.56 -10.56
N LEU A 87 8.51 12.42 -9.85
CA LEU A 87 8.69 12.30 -8.40
C LEU A 87 7.37 12.52 -7.65
N GLU A 88 6.54 13.45 -8.12
CA GLU A 88 5.18 13.66 -7.59
C GLU A 88 4.27 12.46 -7.87
N ALA A 89 4.35 11.87 -9.06
CA ALA A 89 3.63 10.65 -9.41
C ALA A 89 4.08 9.43 -8.58
N PHE A 90 5.38 9.35 -8.26
CA PHE A 90 5.93 8.34 -7.36
C PHE A 90 5.42 8.55 -5.92
N GLU A 91 5.44 9.78 -5.40
CA GLU A 91 4.90 10.13 -4.07
C GLU A 91 3.40 9.78 -3.95
N GLU A 92 2.61 10.09 -4.99
CA GLU A 92 1.21 9.71 -5.07
C GLU A 92 1.04 8.19 -4.95
N ARG A 93 1.82 7.43 -5.72
CA ARG A 93 1.74 5.96 -5.69
C ARG A 93 2.20 5.40 -4.34
N MET A 94 3.29 5.92 -3.78
CA MET A 94 3.81 5.53 -2.47
C MET A 94 2.75 5.73 -1.38
N ALA A 95 2.06 6.88 -1.39
CA ALA A 95 0.98 7.16 -0.44
C ALA A 95 -0.16 6.16 -0.57
N GLN A 96 -0.58 5.83 -1.80
CA GLN A 96 -1.65 4.86 -2.05
C GLN A 96 -1.30 3.44 -1.56
N VAL A 97 -0.07 2.96 -1.82
CA VAL A 97 0.33 1.61 -1.38
C VAL A 97 0.45 1.51 0.14
N LEU A 98 0.95 2.57 0.81
CA LEU A 98 1.01 2.64 2.28
C LEU A 98 -0.38 2.75 2.91
N TYR A 99 -1.29 3.51 2.28
CA TYR A 99 -2.68 3.67 2.72
C TYR A 99 -3.47 2.36 2.65
N ALA A 100 -3.21 1.50 1.67
CA ALA A 100 -3.84 0.20 1.57
C ALA A 100 -3.42 -0.79 2.69
N LEU A 101 -2.27 -0.55 3.32
CA LEU A 101 -1.82 -1.28 4.52
C LEU A 101 -2.24 -0.58 5.83
N ASP A 102 -2.86 0.60 5.78
CA ASP A 102 -3.31 1.33 6.96
C ASP A 102 -4.65 0.76 7.46
N GLY A 103 -4.63 -0.03 8.52
CA GLY A 103 -5.85 -0.60 9.07
C GLY A 103 -5.63 -1.42 10.33
N ARG A 104 -6.68 -1.54 11.15
CA ARG A 104 -6.67 -2.21 12.46
C ARG A 104 -6.09 -3.62 12.39
N ARG A 105 -6.48 -4.41 11.39
CA ARG A 105 -5.98 -5.81 11.22
C ARG A 105 -4.46 -5.88 11.03
N PHE A 106 -3.87 -4.90 10.35
CA PHE A 106 -2.43 -4.85 10.11
C PHE A 106 -1.70 -4.30 11.33
N ALA A 107 -2.27 -3.27 11.96
CA ALA A 107 -1.76 -2.67 13.20
C ALA A 107 -1.66 -3.72 14.33
N GLU A 108 -2.75 -4.45 14.57
CA GLU A 108 -2.79 -5.53 15.57
C GLU A 108 -1.78 -6.63 15.25
N ALA A 109 -1.66 -7.03 13.98
CA ALA A 109 -0.73 -8.06 13.56
C ALA A 109 0.74 -7.63 13.61
N ALA A 110 1.04 -6.35 13.41
CA ALA A 110 2.35 -5.74 13.64
C ALA A 110 2.72 -5.70 15.14
N GLY A 111 1.80 -6.11 16.03
CA GLY A 111 2.02 -6.05 17.47
C GLY A 111 2.00 -4.62 18.00
N MET A 112 1.26 -3.71 17.35
CA MET A 112 1.15 -2.33 17.82
C MET A 112 0.52 -2.26 19.22
N ASN A 113 1.37 -2.07 20.22
CA ASN A 113 1.08 -1.37 21.47
C ASN A 113 1.79 0.02 21.50
N GLY A 114 2.37 0.47 20.37
CA GLY A 114 3.28 1.63 20.26
C GLY A 114 2.73 2.84 19.48
N SER A 115 3.62 3.80 19.17
CA SER A 115 3.33 5.06 18.45
C SER A 115 2.82 4.83 17.02
N SER A 116 2.04 5.78 16.49
CA SER A 116 1.57 5.83 15.09
C SER A 116 2.68 5.60 14.07
N ASP A 117 3.89 6.08 14.36
CA ASP A 117 4.99 6.14 13.40
C ASP A 117 5.65 4.77 13.23
N SER A 118 5.75 3.99 14.29
CA SER A 118 6.32 2.64 14.26
C SER A 118 5.62 1.72 13.25
N PHE A 119 4.30 1.85 13.13
CA PHE A 119 3.51 1.10 12.16
C PHE A 119 3.62 1.63 10.75
N LEU A 120 3.73 2.95 10.58
CA LEU A 120 4.06 3.51 9.27
C LEU A 120 5.41 2.98 8.78
N TYR A 121 6.41 2.86 9.66
CA TYR A 121 7.73 2.36 9.29
C TYR A 121 7.74 0.86 8.99
N ALA A 122 6.93 0.07 9.71
CA ALA A 122 6.69 -1.33 9.37
C ALA A 122 6.00 -1.48 8.01
N ARG A 123 4.99 -0.64 7.69
CA ARG A 123 4.35 -0.62 6.37
C ARG A 123 5.35 -0.26 5.27
N ALA A 124 6.24 0.70 5.52
CA ALA A 124 7.30 1.05 4.58
C ALA A 124 8.27 -0.12 4.35
N TYR A 125 8.63 -0.88 5.39
CA TYR A 125 9.43 -2.10 5.23
C TYR A 125 8.73 -3.17 4.37
N VAL A 126 7.41 -3.33 4.51
CA VAL A 126 6.62 -4.22 3.64
C VAL A 126 6.76 -3.80 2.17
N VAL A 127 6.63 -2.51 1.87
CA VAL A 127 6.82 -1.97 0.51
C VAL A 127 8.26 -2.17 0.04
N ALA A 128 9.27 -1.91 0.89
CA ALA A 128 10.69 -2.06 0.57
C ALA A 128 11.07 -3.50 0.13
N ASN A 129 10.37 -4.51 0.64
CA ASN A 129 10.57 -5.91 0.24
C ASN A 129 10.00 -6.24 -1.16
N GLY A 130 9.27 -5.31 -1.78
CA GLY A 130 8.75 -5.44 -3.14
C GLY A 130 7.34 -6.02 -3.23
N LYS A 131 6.86 -6.10 -4.48
CA LYS A 131 5.47 -6.42 -4.85
C LYS A 131 4.97 -7.73 -4.24
N ASP A 132 5.75 -8.80 -4.37
CA ASP A 132 5.33 -10.12 -3.90
C ASP A 132 5.13 -10.18 -2.38
N TYR A 133 6.02 -9.56 -1.62
CA TYR A 133 5.88 -9.49 -0.17
C TYR A 133 4.69 -8.62 0.24
N TYR A 134 4.55 -7.46 -0.40
CA TYR A 134 3.42 -6.55 -0.21
C TYR A 134 2.07 -7.25 -0.44
N GLU A 135 1.91 -7.96 -1.56
CA GLU A 135 0.67 -8.70 -1.87
C GLU A 135 0.41 -9.86 -0.90
N ARG A 136 1.46 -10.52 -0.42
CA ARG A 136 1.34 -11.55 0.62
C ARG A 136 0.84 -10.96 1.93
N VAL A 137 1.36 -9.82 2.37
CA VAL A 137 0.91 -9.14 3.59
C VAL A 137 -0.54 -8.66 3.46
N LEU A 138 -0.94 -8.12 2.30
CA LEU A 138 -2.34 -7.73 2.06
C LEU A 138 -3.33 -8.89 2.28
N ARG A 139 -2.95 -10.10 1.85
CA ARG A 139 -3.71 -11.33 2.02
C ARG A 139 -3.61 -11.91 3.43
N ASP A 140 -2.45 -11.82 4.05
CA ASP A 140 -2.15 -12.36 5.37
C ASP A 140 -1.43 -11.33 6.26
N PRO A 141 -2.20 -10.57 7.07
CA PRO A 141 -1.64 -9.58 7.99
C PRO A 141 -0.64 -10.15 9.00
N SER A 142 -0.65 -11.46 9.28
CA SER A 142 0.27 -12.06 10.26
C SER A 142 1.75 -11.95 9.86
N LEU A 143 2.00 -11.66 8.58
CA LEU A 143 3.31 -11.36 7.99
C LEU A 143 3.77 -9.91 8.22
N MET A 144 2.97 -9.07 8.87
CA MET A 144 3.40 -7.71 9.21
C MET A 144 4.70 -7.74 10.05
N PRO A 145 5.66 -6.84 9.76
CA PRO A 145 6.84 -6.66 10.59
C PRO A 145 6.50 -6.32 12.04
N LYS A 146 7.28 -6.87 12.98
CA LYS A 146 7.02 -6.75 14.44
C LYS A 146 8.16 -6.14 15.24
N SER A 147 9.31 -5.93 14.62
CA SER A 147 10.51 -5.44 15.30
C SER A 147 11.10 -4.23 14.58
N VAL A 148 11.92 -3.46 15.32
CA VAL A 148 12.55 -2.22 14.85
C VAL A 148 13.54 -2.48 13.71
N GLU A 149 14.16 -3.66 13.70
CA GLU A 149 15.03 -4.12 12.62
C GLU A 149 14.29 -4.34 11.30
N GLN A 150 12.96 -4.32 11.34
CA GLN A 150 12.10 -4.48 10.17
C GLN A 150 11.30 -3.19 9.89
N TRP A 151 11.95 -2.04 10.06
CA TRP A 151 11.45 -0.71 9.72
C TRP A 151 12.24 -0.11 8.55
N CYS A 152 11.61 0.76 7.77
CA CYS A 152 12.28 1.46 6.67
C CYS A 152 11.70 2.87 6.50
N GLU A 153 11.95 3.74 7.47
CA GLU A 153 11.49 5.15 7.44
C GLU A 153 11.96 5.92 6.18
N PRO A 154 13.24 5.83 5.75
CA PRO A 154 13.73 6.63 4.63
C PRO A 154 12.99 6.40 3.30
N LEU A 155 12.35 5.24 3.13
CA LEU A 155 11.58 4.95 1.93
C LEU A 155 10.39 5.90 1.75
N ILE A 156 9.76 6.33 2.86
CA ILE A 156 8.56 7.18 2.84
C ILE A 156 8.85 8.53 2.18
N PHE A 157 10.07 9.04 2.36
CA PHE A 157 10.46 10.39 1.94
C PHE A 157 11.45 10.40 0.77
N VAL A 158 11.73 9.25 0.14
CA VAL A 158 12.84 9.11 -0.82
C VAL A 158 12.74 10.10 -2.01
N ALA A 159 11.56 10.33 -2.56
CA ALA A 159 11.40 11.24 -3.70
C ALA A 159 11.54 12.71 -3.27
N ARG A 160 11.01 13.08 -2.10
CA ARG A 160 11.27 14.40 -1.46
C ARG A 160 12.76 14.63 -1.19
N ASP A 161 13.45 13.64 -0.62
CA ASP A 161 14.87 13.69 -0.30
C ASP A 161 15.70 13.90 -1.59
N VAL A 162 15.39 13.15 -2.65
CA VAL A 162 16.02 13.30 -3.97
C VAL A 162 15.80 14.70 -4.55
N TRP A 163 14.58 15.21 -4.53
CA TRP A 163 14.27 16.55 -5.03
C TRP A 163 15.00 17.64 -4.24
N ARG A 164 15.00 17.53 -2.91
CA ARG A 164 15.68 18.47 -2.01
C ARG A 164 17.19 18.45 -2.24
N ALA A 165 17.80 17.27 -2.36
CA ALA A 165 19.22 17.13 -2.67
C ALA A 165 19.58 17.77 -4.01
N ARG A 166 18.73 17.63 -5.03
CA ARG A 166 18.96 18.18 -6.37
C ARG A 166 18.78 19.69 -6.46
N THR A 167 17.78 20.24 -5.77
CA THR A 167 17.31 21.62 -6.01
C THR A 167 17.50 22.57 -4.83
N GLY A 168 17.78 22.02 -3.64
CA GLY A 168 17.77 22.77 -2.38
C GLY A 168 16.37 23.21 -1.91
N ARG A 169 15.30 22.71 -2.54
CA ARG A 169 13.89 23.09 -2.24
C ARG A 169 13.06 21.87 -1.88
N ASP A 170 11.95 22.10 -1.20
CA ASP A 170 10.98 21.03 -0.89
C ASP A 170 10.13 20.65 -2.09
N LEU A 171 9.85 19.35 -2.19
CA LEU A 171 8.87 18.83 -3.13
C LEU A 171 7.49 19.02 -2.50
N ASN A 172 6.90 20.19 -2.75
CA ASN A 172 5.59 20.56 -2.20
C ASN A 172 4.47 19.84 -2.97
N TYR A 173 4.29 18.56 -2.66
CA TYR A 173 3.23 17.71 -3.20
C TYR A 173 2.39 17.11 -2.08
N ALA A 174 1.07 17.20 -2.22
CA ALA A 174 0.11 16.57 -1.34
C ALA A 174 -0.60 15.44 -2.11
N ALA A 175 -0.37 14.21 -1.68
CA ALA A 175 -1.00 13.04 -2.29
C ALA A 175 -2.51 13.02 -2.06
N SER A 176 -3.25 12.29 -2.89
CA SER A 176 -4.72 12.18 -2.77
C SER A 176 -5.18 11.49 -1.48
N VAL A 177 -4.31 10.65 -0.91
CA VAL A 177 -4.50 10.00 0.39
C VAL A 177 -3.31 10.30 1.30
N SER A 178 -3.55 10.30 2.61
CA SER A 178 -2.50 10.45 3.61
C SER A 178 -1.93 9.08 3.97
N PHE A 179 -0.62 8.91 3.94
CA PHE A 179 0.03 7.68 4.39
C PHE A 179 0.05 7.53 5.92
N GLU A 180 -0.25 8.61 6.65
CA GLU A 180 -0.23 8.63 8.12
C GLU A 180 -1.16 7.57 8.70
N THR A 181 -0.71 6.93 9.77
CA THR A 181 -1.46 5.90 10.49
C THR A 181 -2.82 6.43 10.93
N GLY A 182 -3.90 5.67 10.64
CA GLY A 182 -5.27 6.10 10.98
C GLY A 182 -5.95 6.91 9.89
N SER A 183 -5.32 7.16 8.73
CA SER A 183 -5.90 7.93 7.63
C SER A 183 -6.96 7.15 6.85
N ASN A 184 -6.82 5.82 6.75
CA ASN A 184 -7.78 4.94 6.11
C ASN A 184 -8.96 4.61 7.03
N LYS A 185 -9.84 5.59 7.25
CA LYS A 185 -10.98 5.47 8.18
C LYS A 185 -11.88 4.26 7.93
N SER A 186 -11.87 3.70 6.73
CA SER A 186 -12.67 2.50 6.41
C SER A 186 -12.10 1.20 6.99
N GLN A 187 -10.82 1.17 7.37
CA GLN A 187 -10.09 -0.01 7.84
C GLN A 187 -9.73 0.03 9.33
N TRP A 188 -10.14 1.07 10.08
CA TRP A 188 -9.83 1.30 11.51
C TRP A 188 -11.04 1.12 12.42
#